data_AF-A0AB33JT51-F1
#
_entry.id   AF-A0AB33JT51-F1
#
_cell.length_a   1.000
_cell.length_b   1.000
_cell.length_c   1.000
_cell.angle_alpha   90.00
_cell.angle_beta   90.00
_cell.angle_gamma   90.00
#
_symmetry.space_group_name_H-M   'P 1'
#
loop_
_entity.id
_entity.type
_entity.pdbx_description
1 polymer ?
#
loop_
_entity_poly.entity_id
_entity_poly.type
_entity_poly.pdbx_seq_one_letter_code
_entity_poly.pdbx_strand_id
1 'polypeptide(L)'
;MESEVGWPGVREQVLALREAPFLEEVFGARQGFGHEFQLEPPLSEAEVTAAEEELGVSFPSAYRTFLLEVGAGGAGPHYGIFPLRHDEQGWHWAEGRNVRSDNALLGEAFPSAAERARWEEELNAREPVEPDYPDNQSYLAAFGAWDDEWEQLHASMTAGAICLSHQGCGYFTWLVVTGPERGTLFIDLRAADGTLEPLTAGPNRVGFRDWYLDWLTRAASQARRGSLASWRRGRK
;
A
#
# COMPACT_ATOMS: atom_id res chain seq x y z
N MET A 1 -13.60 8.39 -20.07
CA MET A 1 -14.51 9.28 -19.34
C MET A 1 -14.91 8.53 -18.08
N GLU A 2 -14.04 8.54 -17.07
CA GLU A 2 -14.33 7.89 -15.79
C GLU A 2 -15.46 8.66 -15.12
N SER A 3 -16.54 7.98 -14.76
CA SER A 3 -17.66 8.54 -14.01
C SER A 3 -17.17 9.08 -12.66
N GLU A 4 -17.72 10.19 -12.20
CA GLU A 4 -17.43 10.78 -10.89
C GLU A 4 -17.68 9.75 -9.77
N VAL A 5 -16.60 9.30 -9.14
CA VAL A 5 -16.61 8.28 -8.09
C VAL A 5 -16.76 8.97 -6.73
N GLY A 6 -17.99 9.15 -6.25
CA GLY A 6 -18.27 9.79 -4.95
C GLY A 6 -18.26 8.82 -3.76
N TRP A 7 -18.03 9.30 -2.54
CA TRP A 7 -17.89 8.50 -1.30
C TRP A 7 -18.99 8.79 -0.27
N PRO A 8 -20.28 8.68 -0.63
CA PRO A 8 -21.38 9.16 0.22
C PRO A 8 -21.44 8.39 1.54
N GLY A 9 -21.29 9.12 2.65
CA GLY A 9 -21.43 8.57 4.00
C GLY A 9 -20.29 7.66 4.44
N VAL A 10 -19.21 7.52 3.64
CA VAL A 10 -18.14 6.55 3.92
C VAL A 10 -17.32 6.98 5.13
N ARG A 11 -16.96 8.26 5.23
CA ARG A 11 -16.25 8.81 6.39
C ARG A 11 -17.04 8.59 7.68
N GLU A 12 -18.32 8.92 7.66
CA GLU A 12 -19.22 8.79 8.80
C GLU A 12 -19.37 7.32 9.22
N GLN A 13 -19.48 6.41 8.25
CA GLN A 13 -19.53 4.98 8.51
C GLN A 13 -18.26 4.47 9.19
N VAL A 14 -17.08 4.86 8.71
CA VAL A 14 -15.80 4.47 9.30
C VAL A 14 -15.70 4.97 10.74
N LEU A 15 -15.97 6.26 10.97
CA LEU A 15 -15.89 6.86 12.30
C LEU A 15 -16.90 6.25 13.28
N ALA A 16 -18.09 5.87 12.81
CA ALA A 16 -19.10 5.21 13.64
C ALA A 16 -18.68 3.80 14.11
N LEU A 17 -17.73 3.14 13.45
CA LEU A 17 -17.23 1.82 13.89
C LEU A 17 -16.44 1.89 15.21
N ARG A 18 -15.99 3.09 15.64
CA ARG A 18 -15.34 3.30 16.93
C ARG A 18 -16.25 2.98 18.12
N GLU A 19 -17.56 3.09 17.93
CA GLU A 19 -18.56 2.81 18.95
C GLU A 19 -19.12 1.37 18.85
N ALA A 20 -18.58 0.56 17.94
CA ALA A 20 -19.05 -0.81 17.74
C ALA A 20 -18.59 -1.73 18.89
N PRO A 21 -19.44 -2.68 19.34
CA PRO A 21 -19.17 -3.48 20.53
C PRO A 21 -18.01 -4.47 20.40
N PHE A 22 -17.57 -4.79 19.18
CA PHE A 22 -16.48 -5.74 18.90
C PHE A 22 -15.46 -5.16 17.92
N LEU A 23 -15.17 -3.86 18.02
CA LEU A 23 -14.25 -3.15 17.11
C LEU A 23 -12.86 -3.81 17.05
N GLU A 24 -12.42 -4.43 18.13
CA GLU A 24 -11.15 -5.14 18.27
C GLU A 24 -11.06 -6.44 17.48
N GLU A 25 -12.20 -6.99 17.02
CA GLU A 25 -12.23 -8.17 16.15
C GLU A 25 -11.93 -7.80 14.69
N VAL A 26 -11.93 -6.51 14.35
CA VAL A 26 -11.50 -6.04 13.01
C VAL A 26 -9.99 -6.03 12.97
N PHE A 27 -9.44 -6.79 12.03
CA PHE A 27 -8.00 -6.85 11.81
C PHE A 27 -7.41 -5.44 11.58
N GLY A 28 -6.31 -5.14 12.29
CA GLY A 28 -5.65 -3.84 12.22
C GLY A 28 -6.37 -2.69 12.92
N ALA A 29 -7.49 -2.91 13.61
CA ALA A 29 -8.24 -1.87 14.34
C ALA A 29 -8.01 -1.90 15.88
N ARG A 30 -7.14 -2.78 16.38
CA ARG A 30 -6.90 -2.95 17.83
C ARG A 30 -6.32 -1.68 18.46
N GLN A 31 -6.90 -1.26 19.59
CA GLN A 31 -6.42 -0.11 20.36
C GLN A 31 -4.93 -0.21 20.73
N GLY A 32 -4.20 0.89 20.52
CA GLY A 32 -2.78 1.04 20.82
C GLY A 32 -1.82 0.42 19.80
N PHE A 33 -2.33 -0.26 18.76
CA PHE A 33 -1.50 -0.95 17.76
C PHE A 33 -1.98 -0.79 16.32
N GLY A 34 -3.24 -0.40 16.13
CA GLY A 34 -3.90 -0.36 14.83
C GLY A 34 -4.37 1.04 14.45
N HIS A 35 -5.16 1.11 13.37
CA HIS A 35 -5.73 2.37 12.89
C HIS A 35 -6.93 2.86 13.72
N GLU A 36 -7.49 2.03 14.61
CA GLU A 36 -8.54 2.40 15.59
C GLU A 36 -9.78 3.12 14.98
N PHE A 37 -10.07 2.84 13.71
CA PHE A 37 -11.05 3.59 12.91
C PHE A 37 -10.85 5.12 12.91
N GLN A 38 -9.63 5.60 13.15
CA GLN A 38 -9.24 7.00 13.04
C GLN A 38 -8.92 7.33 11.58
N LEU A 39 -9.48 8.42 11.09
CA LEU A 39 -9.16 8.96 9.77
C LEU A 39 -8.49 10.31 9.93
N GLU A 40 -7.50 10.58 9.09
CA GLU A 40 -7.00 11.93 8.92
C GLU A 40 -8.12 12.84 8.36
N PRO A 41 -8.05 14.16 8.60
CA PRO A 41 -8.92 15.10 7.91
C PRO A 41 -8.81 14.92 6.38
N PRO A 42 -9.91 15.11 5.64
CA PRO A 42 -9.83 15.19 4.19
C PRO A 42 -9.00 16.41 3.76
N LEU A 43 -8.30 16.27 2.64
CA LEU A 43 -7.55 17.35 2.01
C LEU A 43 -8.51 18.25 1.22
N SER A 44 -8.13 19.52 1.09
CA SER A 44 -8.79 20.44 0.17
C SER A 44 -8.38 20.19 -1.28
N GLU A 45 -9.19 20.69 -2.22
CA GLU A 45 -8.87 20.63 -3.65
C GLU A 45 -7.52 21.27 -3.99
N ALA A 46 -7.17 22.36 -3.30
CA ALA A 46 -5.90 23.04 -3.47
C ALA A 46 -4.72 22.20 -2.98
N GLU A 47 -4.88 21.51 -1.84
CA GLU A 47 -3.85 20.61 -1.30
C GLU A 47 -3.63 19.39 -2.20
N VAL A 48 -4.70 18.75 -2.68
CA VAL A 48 -4.57 17.61 -3.60
C VAL A 48 -3.92 18.04 -4.91
N THR A 49 -4.31 19.20 -5.46
CA THR A 49 -3.69 19.74 -6.68
C THR A 49 -2.20 20.02 -6.47
N ALA A 50 -1.84 20.66 -5.35
CA ALA A 50 -0.43 20.92 -5.02
C ALA A 50 0.38 19.63 -4.87
N ALA A 51 -0.20 18.59 -4.27
CA ALA A 51 0.43 17.28 -4.17
C ALA A 51 0.67 16.65 -5.55
N GLU A 52 -0.35 16.64 -6.42
CA GLU A 52 -0.22 16.10 -7.79
C GLU A 52 0.83 16.87 -8.61
N GLU A 53 0.91 18.20 -8.44
CA GLU A 53 1.91 19.05 -9.10
C GLU A 53 3.33 18.76 -8.60
N GLU A 54 3.54 18.69 -7.29
CA GLU A 54 4.87 18.42 -6.70
C GLU A 54 5.36 17.01 -6.99
N LEU A 55 4.48 16.02 -6.90
CA LEU A 55 4.78 14.61 -7.14
C LEU A 55 4.85 14.28 -8.64
N GLY A 56 4.47 15.22 -9.52
CA GLY A 56 4.54 15.06 -10.98
C GLY A 56 3.56 14.02 -11.54
N VAL A 57 2.52 13.66 -10.80
CA VAL A 57 1.54 12.63 -11.18
C VAL A 57 0.12 13.03 -10.84
N SER A 58 -0.82 12.70 -11.72
CA SER A 58 -2.25 12.76 -11.39
C SER A 58 -2.70 11.47 -10.70
N PHE A 59 -3.42 11.58 -9.59
CA PHE A 59 -3.94 10.44 -8.85
C PHE A 59 -5.11 9.77 -9.59
N PRO A 60 -5.25 8.43 -9.48
CA PRO A 60 -6.45 7.74 -9.95
C PRO A 60 -7.71 8.34 -9.32
N SER A 61 -8.77 8.51 -10.11
CA SER A 61 -9.96 9.28 -9.73
C SER A 61 -10.54 8.85 -8.39
N ALA A 62 -10.67 7.55 -8.16
CA ALA A 62 -11.16 7.00 -6.89
C ALA A 62 -10.27 7.33 -5.68
N TYR A 63 -8.94 7.30 -5.83
CA TYR A 63 -8.02 7.67 -4.75
C TYR A 63 -8.04 9.18 -4.51
N ARG A 64 -8.08 9.97 -5.59
CA ARG A 64 -8.19 11.43 -5.51
C ARG A 64 -9.44 11.87 -4.76
N THR A 65 -10.62 11.34 -5.11
CA THR A 65 -11.88 11.69 -4.41
C THR A 65 -11.93 11.14 -2.98
N PHE A 66 -11.21 10.04 -2.69
CA PHE A 66 -11.06 9.56 -1.31
C PHE A 66 -10.31 10.58 -0.44
N LEU A 67 -9.22 11.15 -0.95
CA LEU A 67 -8.45 12.18 -0.24
C LEU A 67 -9.31 13.41 0.09
N LEU A 68 -10.21 13.79 -0.81
CA LEU A 68 -11.12 14.93 -0.67
C LEU A 68 -12.31 14.69 0.25
N GLU A 69 -12.91 13.49 0.20
CA GLU A 69 -14.20 13.22 0.85
C GLU A 69 -14.07 12.37 2.11
N VAL A 70 -13.13 11.43 2.14
CA VAL A 70 -13.01 10.44 3.21
C VAL A 70 -11.89 10.79 4.18
N GLY A 71 -10.70 11.11 3.70
CA GLY A 71 -9.56 11.46 4.55
C GLY A 71 -8.22 11.36 3.83
N ALA A 72 -7.20 12.07 4.32
CA ALA A 72 -5.84 11.98 3.79
C ALA A 72 -5.17 10.60 4.04
N GLY A 73 -5.81 9.72 4.81
CA GLY A 73 -5.35 8.38 5.18
C GLY A 73 -5.96 7.94 6.51
N GLY A 74 -5.34 6.96 7.16
CA GLY A 74 -5.79 6.39 8.43
C GLY A 74 -6.56 5.08 8.22
N ALA A 75 -7.73 4.95 8.82
CA ALA A 75 -8.49 3.71 8.84
C ALA A 75 -8.83 3.18 7.44
N GLY A 76 -8.57 1.89 7.26
CA GLY A 76 -8.70 1.20 6.00
C GLY A 76 -8.31 -0.27 6.13
N PRO A 77 -8.25 -1.00 5.01
CA PRO A 77 -7.72 -2.36 4.97
C PRO A 77 -6.43 -2.52 5.77
N HIS A 78 -6.29 -3.67 6.41
CA HIS A 78 -5.10 -4.04 7.18
C HIS A 78 -4.76 -3.05 8.28
N TYR A 79 -3.53 -2.54 8.34
CA TYR A 79 -3.12 -1.53 9.32
C TYR A 79 -3.53 -0.10 8.93
N GLY A 80 -4.34 0.06 7.88
CA GLY A 80 -4.81 1.34 7.39
C GLY A 80 -4.07 1.83 6.15
N ILE A 81 -4.53 2.98 5.64
CA ILE A 81 -3.95 3.71 4.53
C ILE A 81 -2.93 4.70 5.08
N PHE A 82 -1.72 4.71 4.51
CA PHE A 82 -0.70 5.67 4.89
C PHE A 82 -1.17 7.11 4.60
N PRO A 83 -1.14 8.01 5.60
CA PRO A 83 -1.49 9.41 5.42
C PRO A 83 -0.62 10.11 4.37
N LEU A 84 -1.25 10.75 3.38
CA LEU A 84 -0.59 11.75 2.55
C LEU A 84 -0.49 13.05 3.35
N ARG A 85 0.74 13.54 3.54
CA ARG A 85 1.04 14.72 4.35
C ARG A 85 2.00 15.64 3.62
N HIS A 86 2.03 16.90 4.05
CA HIS A 86 3.00 17.88 3.61
C HIS A 86 3.75 18.43 4.84
N ASP A 87 5.07 18.28 4.87
CA ASP A 87 5.94 18.85 5.90
C ASP A 87 7.24 19.42 5.31
N GLU A 88 8.32 19.51 6.10
CA GLU A 88 9.63 20.01 5.65
C GLU A 88 10.25 19.20 4.50
N GLN A 89 9.82 17.95 4.29
CA GLN A 89 10.25 17.08 3.19
C GLN A 89 9.36 17.21 1.94
N GLY A 90 8.33 18.07 1.96
CA GLY A 90 7.33 18.18 0.92
C GLY A 90 6.20 17.15 1.06
N TRP A 91 5.47 16.90 -0.02
CA TRP A 91 4.39 15.92 -0.09
C TRP A 91 4.94 14.49 -0.06
N HIS A 92 4.48 13.70 0.90
CA HIS A 92 4.87 12.30 1.03
C HIS A 92 3.82 11.49 1.80
N TRP A 93 3.87 10.17 1.64
CA TRP A 93 3.08 9.25 2.45
C TRP A 93 3.83 8.90 3.74
N ALA A 94 3.13 8.93 4.87
CA ALA A 94 3.68 8.61 6.19
C ALA A 94 3.83 7.08 6.39
N GLU A 95 4.66 6.45 5.56
CA GLU A 95 4.83 4.99 5.40
C GLU A 95 5.69 4.33 6.50
N GLY A 96 6.15 5.09 7.50
CA GLY A 96 7.04 4.59 8.54
C GLY A 96 8.47 4.38 8.04
N ARG A 97 9.16 3.36 8.57
CA ARG A 97 10.54 3.01 8.21
C ARG A 97 10.56 1.75 7.34
N ASN A 98 11.39 1.78 6.28
CA ASN A 98 11.84 0.65 5.45
C ASN A 98 11.06 0.31 4.17
N VAL A 99 9.86 0.82 3.91
CA VAL A 99 9.25 0.75 2.57
C VAL A 99 8.61 2.09 2.27
N ARG A 100 9.03 2.72 1.18
CA ARG A 100 8.49 4.00 0.75
C ARG A 100 8.14 3.97 -0.72
N SER A 101 7.09 4.70 -1.08
CA SER A 101 6.93 5.16 -2.45
C SER A 101 8.16 6.01 -2.80
N ASP A 102 8.91 5.62 -3.84
CA ASP A 102 9.95 6.49 -4.35
C ASP A 102 9.30 7.56 -5.22
N ASN A 103 9.15 8.77 -4.66
CA ASN A 103 8.55 9.90 -5.34
C ASN A 103 9.22 10.20 -6.69
N ALA A 104 10.54 9.94 -6.84
CA ALA A 104 11.26 10.17 -8.08
C ALA A 104 10.82 9.22 -9.20
N LEU A 105 10.28 8.04 -8.85
CA LEU A 105 9.88 7.01 -9.80
C LEU A 105 8.37 7.04 -10.13
N LEU A 106 7.58 7.91 -9.49
CA LEU A 106 6.11 7.95 -9.70
C LEU A 106 5.73 8.30 -11.15
N GLY A 107 6.54 9.11 -11.82
CA GLY A 107 6.32 9.49 -13.22
C GLY A 107 6.69 8.39 -14.24
N GLU A 108 7.32 7.31 -13.80
CA GLU A 108 7.70 6.20 -14.65
C GLU A 108 6.55 5.19 -14.79
N ALA A 109 6.50 4.48 -15.93
CA ALA A 109 5.45 3.50 -16.15
C ALA A 109 5.66 2.28 -15.25
N PHE A 110 4.60 1.83 -14.56
CA PHE A 110 4.66 0.61 -13.77
C PHE A 110 5.05 -0.58 -14.65
N PRO A 111 6.14 -1.30 -14.31
CA PRO A 111 6.69 -2.33 -15.17
C PRO A 111 5.72 -3.49 -15.33
N SER A 112 5.81 -4.21 -16.44
CA SER A 112 5.07 -5.46 -16.62
C SER A 112 5.65 -6.58 -15.76
N ALA A 113 4.86 -7.64 -15.52
CA ALA A 113 5.36 -8.83 -14.84
C ALA A 113 6.56 -9.48 -15.57
N ALA A 114 6.56 -9.43 -16.91
CA ALA A 114 7.66 -9.95 -17.72
C ALA A 114 8.94 -9.13 -17.57
N GLU A 115 8.84 -7.80 -17.50
CA GLU A 115 10.00 -6.93 -17.27
C GLU A 115 10.60 -7.14 -15.88
N ARG A 116 9.76 -7.20 -14.84
CA ARG A 116 10.23 -7.50 -13.47
C ARG A 116 10.93 -8.85 -13.40
N ALA A 117 10.33 -9.90 -13.97
CA ALA A 117 10.92 -11.24 -13.97
C ALA A 117 12.27 -11.27 -14.70
N ARG A 118 12.38 -10.57 -15.83
CA ARG A 118 13.65 -10.46 -16.56
C ARG A 118 14.72 -9.75 -15.72
N TRP A 119 14.40 -8.62 -15.11
CA TRP A 119 15.39 -7.88 -14.29
C TRP A 119 15.87 -8.69 -13.09
N GLU A 120 14.95 -9.40 -12.43
CA GLU A 120 15.27 -10.29 -11.33
C GLU A 120 16.19 -11.44 -11.78
N GLU A 121 15.87 -12.10 -12.90
CA GLU A 121 16.73 -13.14 -13.48
C GLU A 121 18.13 -12.61 -13.83
N GLU A 122 18.22 -11.43 -14.45
CA GLU A 122 19.48 -10.77 -14.80
C GLU A 122 20.33 -10.40 -13.57
N LEU A 123 19.71 -10.00 -12.47
CA LEU A 123 20.40 -9.70 -11.21
C LEU A 123 20.84 -10.98 -10.49
N ASN A 124 19.96 -11.97 -10.38
CA ASN A 124 20.25 -13.24 -9.72
C ASN A 124 21.35 -14.02 -10.45
N ALA A 125 21.41 -13.95 -11.78
CA ALA A 125 22.48 -14.57 -12.57
C ALA A 125 23.87 -13.99 -12.27
N ARG A 126 23.95 -12.82 -11.63
CA ARG A 126 25.19 -12.12 -11.25
C ARG A 126 25.46 -12.18 -9.74
N GLU A 127 24.70 -12.94 -8.97
CA GLU A 127 24.91 -13.09 -7.53
C GLU A 127 26.33 -13.60 -7.25
N PRO A 128 27.15 -12.86 -6.48
CA PRO A 128 28.50 -13.29 -6.10
C PRO A 128 28.45 -14.58 -5.28
N VAL A 129 29.23 -15.59 -5.67
CA VAL A 129 29.42 -16.80 -4.87
C VAL A 129 30.83 -16.83 -4.28
N GLU A 130 30.94 -17.11 -2.97
CA GLU A 130 32.20 -17.07 -2.22
C GLU A 130 33.38 -17.81 -2.89
N PRO A 131 33.21 -19.00 -3.51
CA PRO A 131 34.31 -19.73 -4.15
C PRO A 131 34.97 -19.03 -5.36
N ASP A 132 34.30 -18.05 -5.96
CA ASP A 132 34.82 -17.33 -7.15
C ASP A 132 35.80 -16.21 -6.78
N TYR A 133 35.98 -15.93 -5.49
CA TYR A 133 36.79 -14.81 -5.00
C TYR A 133 38.05 -15.30 -4.27
N PRO A 134 39.17 -14.55 -4.38
CA PRO A 134 40.45 -14.96 -3.80
C PRO A 134 40.48 -14.89 -2.26
N ASP A 135 39.62 -14.05 -1.66
CA ASP A 135 39.49 -13.86 -0.23
C ASP A 135 38.09 -13.34 0.15
N ASN A 136 37.77 -13.47 1.44
CA ASN A 136 36.47 -13.04 1.99
C ASN A 136 36.24 -11.52 1.85
N GLN A 137 37.31 -10.71 1.84
CA GLN A 137 37.15 -9.25 1.71
C GLN A 137 36.65 -8.87 0.31
N SER A 138 37.21 -9.51 -0.72
CA SER A 138 36.83 -9.32 -2.11
C SER A 138 35.42 -9.84 -2.39
N TYR A 139 35.06 -10.99 -1.80
CA TYR A 139 33.69 -11.51 -1.84
C TYR A 139 32.68 -10.54 -1.22
N LEU A 140 32.92 -10.09 0.03
CA LEU A 140 32.00 -9.19 0.71
C LEU A 140 31.85 -7.84 0.00
N ALA A 141 32.91 -7.34 -0.65
CA ALA A 141 32.83 -6.13 -1.47
C ALA A 141 31.95 -6.33 -2.71
N ALA A 142 32.09 -7.47 -3.40
CA ALA A 142 31.25 -7.80 -4.55
C ALA A 142 29.79 -8.05 -4.14
N PHE A 143 29.58 -8.79 -3.05
CA PHE A 143 28.25 -9.03 -2.48
C PHE A 143 27.57 -7.73 -2.09
N GLY A 144 28.29 -6.80 -1.43
CA GLY A 144 27.76 -5.49 -1.08
C GLY A 144 27.35 -4.65 -2.30
N ALA A 145 28.14 -4.68 -3.38
CA ALA A 145 27.76 -4.00 -4.62
C ALA A 145 26.52 -4.63 -5.28
N TRP A 146 26.40 -5.95 -5.23
CA TRP A 146 25.21 -6.67 -5.73
C TRP A 146 23.97 -6.38 -4.87
N ASP A 147 24.11 -6.29 -3.54
CA ASP A 147 23.06 -5.93 -2.60
C ASP A 147 22.57 -4.49 -2.82
N ASP A 148 23.49 -3.55 -3.08
CA ASP A 148 23.14 -2.16 -3.46
C ASP A 148 22.37 -2.09 -4.79
N GLU A 149 22.71 -2.95 -5.77
CA GLU A 149 21.95 -3.08 -7.03
C GLU A 149 20.58 -3.71 -6.79
N TRP A 150 20.48 -4.67 -5.86
CA TRP A 150 19.23 -5.30 -5.47
C TRP A 150 18.24 -4.30 -4.89
N GLU A 151 18.67 -3.41 -3.99
CA GLU A 151 17.82 -2.37 -3.41
C GLU A 151 17.30 -1.38 -4.48
N GLN A 152 18.17 -0.98 -5.42
CA GLN A 152 17.77 -0.13 -6.55
C GLN A 152 16.77 -0.81 -7.47
N LEU A 153 16.97 -2.09 -7.77
CA LEU A 153 16.03 -2.88 -8.55
C LEU A 153 14.69 -3.01 -7.80
N HIS A 154 14.73 -3.25 -6.49
CA HIS A 154 13.54 -3.42 -5.67
C HIS A 154 12.63 -2.19 -5.72
N ALA A 155 13.21 -0.97 -5.69
CA ALA A 155 12.50 0.29 -5.90
C ALA A 155 11.93 0.40 -7.33
N SER A 156 12.74 0.05 -8.34
CA SER A 156 12.36 0.08 -9.77
C SER A 156 11.20 -0.86 -10.10
N MET A 157 11.07 -2.00 -9.40
CA MET A 157 9.95 -2.94 -9.58
C MET A 157 8.58 -2.33 -9.23
N THR A 158 8.58 -1.28 -8.40
CA THR A 158 7.40 -0.54 -7.92
C THR A 158 7.29 0.87 -8.52
N ALA A 159 8.11 1.21 -9.51
CA ALA A 159 8.04 2.49 -10.22
C ALA A 159 6.62 2.77 -10.71
N GLY A 160 6.16 4.02 -10.66
CA GLY A 160 4.79 4.38 -11.05
C GLY A 160 3.69 3.91 -10.11
N ALA A 161 4.00 3.47 -8.88
CA ALA A 161 3.02 3.05 -7.88
C ALA A 161 3.24 3.67 -6.50
N ILE A 162 2.15 3.87 -5.77
CA ILE A 162 2.13 4.37 -4.39
C ILE A 162 1.94 3.20 -3.43
N CYS A 163 2.79 3.08 -2.41
CA CYS A 163 2.57 2.17 -1.30
C CYS A 163 1.46 2.73 -0.40
N LEU A 164 0.30 2.07 -0.37
CA LEU A 164 -0.85 2.56 0.37
C LEU A 164 -0.96 2.00 1.77
N SER A 165 -0.51 0.76 2.00
CA SER A 165 -0.81 0.04 3.24
C SER A 165 0.16 -1.10 3.48
N HIS A 166 0.52 -1.32 4.75
CA HIS A 166 1.19 -2.53 5.20
C HIS A 166 0.18 -3.58 5.64
N GLN A 167 0.40 -4.85 5.26
CA GLN A 167 -0.46 -5.97 5.66
C GLN A 167 0.04 -6.77 6.87
N GLY A 168 1.22 -6.45 7.41
CA GLY A 168 1.98 -7.34 8.28
C GLY A 168 3.03 -8.13 7.50
N CYS A 169 4.00 -8.73 8.22
CA CYS A 169 4.97 -9.69 7.66
C CYS A 169 5.81 -9.20 6.45
N GLY A 170 5.88 -7.90 6.22
CA GLY A 170 6.61 -7.33 5.08
C GLY A 170 5.81 -7.23 3.78
N TYR A 171 4.50 -7.53 3.81
CA TYR A 171 3.64 -7.38 2.64
C TYR A 171 3.05 -5.98 2.56
N PHE A 172 2.94 -5.46 1.34
CA PHE A 172 2.42 -4.12 1.07
C PHE A 172 1.39 -4.14 -0.05
N THR A 173 0.45 -3.21 0.02
CA THR A 173 -0.51 -2.95 -1.06
C THR A 173 -0.07 -1.70 -1.81
N TRP A 174 0.06 -1.81 -3.13
CA TRP A 174 0.50 -0.74 -4.02
C TRP A 174 -0.61 -0.30 -4.97
N LEU A 175 -0.78 1.00 -5.20
CA LEU A 175 -1.70 1.55 -6.21
C LEU A 175 -0.90 2.09 -7.39
N VAL A 176 -1.13 1.53 -8.57
CA VAL A 176 -0.50 2.01 -9.80
C VAL A 176 -1.10 3.36 -10.20
N VAL A 177 -0.25 4.37 -10.38
CA VAL A 177 -0.65 5.72 -10.80
C VAL A 177 -0.18 6.10 -12.20
N THR A 178 0.84 5.41 -12.70
CA THR A 178 1.42 5.68 -14.03
C THR A 178 1.60 4.39 -14.82
N GLY A 179 1.23 4.41 -16.12
CA GLY A 179 1.36 3.28 -17.03
C GLY A 179 0.07 2.48 -17.27
N PRO A 180 0.16 1.32 -17.97
CA PRO A 180 -1.01 0.58 -18.45
C PRO A 180 -1.93 0.00 -17.37
N GLU A 181 -1.40 -0.29 -16.18
CA GLU A 181 -2.15 -0.84 -15.05
C GLU A 181 -2.71 0.27 -14.12
N ARG A 182 -2.66 1.55 -14.52
CA ARG A 182 -3.12 2.69 -13.72
C ARG A 182 -4.51 2.46 -13.12
N GLY A 183 -4.64 2.71 -11.82
CA GLY A 183 -5.85 2.52 -11.03
C GLY A 183 -6.01 1.12 -10.43
N THR A 184 -5.15 0.17 -10.79
CA THR A 184 -5.14 -1.19 -10.24
C THR A 184 -4.30 -1.26 -8.97
N LEU A 185 -4.78 -2.04 -8.00
CA LEU A 185 -4.01 -2.39 -6.80
C LEU A 185 -3.19 -3.67 -7.01
N PHE A 186 -1.99 -3.69 -6.43
CA PHE A 186 -1.09 -4.84 -6.40
C PHE A 186 -0.77 -5.21 -4.95
N ILE A 187 -0.51 -6.49 -4.70
CA ILE A 187 0.10 -6.97 -3.48
C ILE A 187 1.57 -7.32 -3.75
N ASP A 188 2.44 -6.87 -2.86
CA ASP A 188 3.85 -7.19 -2.88
C ASP A 188 4.13 -8.40 -1.99
N LEU A 189 4.43 -9.54 -2.62
CA LEU A 189 4.71 -10.81 -1.95
C LEU A 189 6.21 -11.14 -1.91
N ARG A 190 7.08 -10.23 -2.34
CA ARG A 190 8.54 -10.47 -2.44
C ARG A 190 9.18 -10.82 -1.10
N ALA A 191 8.64 -10.32 0.01
CA ALA A 191 9.07 -10.67 1.37
C ALA A 191 8.95 -12.18 1.71
N ALA A 192 8.23 -12.96 0.89
CA ALA A 192 8.07 -14.41 1.04
C ALA A 192 8.36 -15.15 -0.28
N ASP A 193 9.38 -14.71 -1.01
CA ASP A 193 9.83 -15.28 -2.29
C ASP A 193 8.73 -15.30 -3.38
N GLY A 194 7.72 -14.43 -3.23
CA GLY A 194 6.64 -14.23 -4.19
C GLY A 194 6.92 -13.07 -5.15
N THR A 195 5.92 -12.71 -5.95
CA THR A 195 6.02 -11.61 -6.93
C THR A 195 5.08 -10.45 -6.60
N LEU A 196 5.17 -9.35 -7.35
CA LEU A 196 4.10 -8.36 -7.37
C LEU A 196 2.92 -8.86 -8.20
N GLU A 197 1.80 -9.09 -7.53
CA GLU A 197 0.58 -9.63 -8.14
C GLU A 197 -0.56 -8.61 -8.11
N PRO A 198 -1.36 -8.49 -9.19
CA PRO A 198 -2.53 -7.64 -9.18
C PRO A 198 -3.59 -8.22 -8.22
N LEU A 199 -4.24 -7.37 -7.46
CA LEU A 199 -5.46 -7.76 -6.76
C LEU A 199 -6.58 -7.98 -7.79
N THR A 200 -7.23 -9.15 -7.70
CA THR A 200 -8.29 -9.55 -8.63
C THR A 200 -9.58 -9.94 -7.93
N ALA A 201 -10.71 -9.55 -8.53
CA ALA A 201 -12.05 -10.04 -8.18
C ALA A 201 -12.58 -10.86 -9.37
N GLY A 202 -12.33 -12.17 -9.33
CA GLY A 202 -12.52 -13.03 -10.50
C GLY A 202 -11.56 -12.63 -11.63
N PRO A 203 -12.05 -12.38 -12.87
CA PRO A 203 -11.18 -12.00 -13.99
C PRO A 203 -10.76 -10.52 -13.97
N ASN A 204 -11.35 -9.70 -13.09
CA ASN A 204 -11.20 -8.24 -13.13
C ASN A 204 -10.13 -7.75 -12.15
N ARG A 205 -9.41 -6.70 -12.53
CA ARG A 205 -8.56 -5.93 -11.63
C ARG A 205 -9.39 -5.24 -10.55
N VAL A 206 -8.85 -5.17 -9.35
CA VAL A 206 -9.45 -4.45 -8.22
C VAL A 206 -8.82 -3.06 -8.15
N GLY A 207 -9.68 -2.04 -8.20
CA GLY A 207 -9.28 -0.64 -7.97
C GLY A 207 -9.43 -0.22 -6.51
N PHE A 208 -8.92 0.97 -6.21
CA PHE A 208 -8.91 1.53 -4.84
C PHE A 208 -10.29 1.53 -4.17
N ARG A 209 -11.33 1.96 -4.89
CA ARG A 209 -12.69 2.04 -4.34
C ARG A 209 -13.22 0.70 -3.88
N ASP A 210 -13.22 -0.29 -4.77
CA ASP A 210 -13.82 -1.59 -4.51
C ASP A 210 -13.10 -2.27 -3.34
N TRP A 211 -11.78 -2.13 -3.28
CA TRP A 211 -10.96 -2.62 -2.19
C TRP A 211 -11.33 -1.97 -0.84
N TYR A 212 -11.46 -0.64 -0.80
CA TYR A 212 -11.81 0.07 0.43
C TYR A 212 -13.24 -0.23 0.90
N LEU A 213 -14.22 -0.22 -0.01
CA LEU A 213 -15.62 -0.48 0.33
C LEU A 213 -15.87 -1.94 0.75
N ASP A 214 -15.17 -2.89 0.14
CA ASP A 214 -15.22 -4.29 0.56
C ASP A 214 -14.65 -4.46 1.97
N TRP A 215 -13.53 -3.80 2.30
CA TRP A 215 -13.04 -3.75 3.68
C TRP A 215 -14.07 -3.13 4.62
N LEU A 216 -14.63 -1.97 4.30
CA LEU A 216 -15.60 -1.29 5.18
C LEU A 216 -16.83 -2.19 5.45
N THR A 217 -17.31 -2.89 4.43
CA THR A 217 -18.41 -3.86 4.55
C THR A 217 -18.05 -5.00 5.48
N ARG A 218 -16.85 -5.59 5.31
CA ARG A 218 -16.35 -6.68 6.15
C ARG A 218 -16.11 -6.22 7.60
N ALA A 219 -15.50 -5.06 7.79
CA ALA A 219 -15.23 -4.44 9.08
C ALA A 219 -16.53 -4.17 9.85
N ALA A 220 -17.53 -3.56 9.20
CA ALA A 220 -18.83 -3.31 9.82
C ALA A 220 -19.54 -4.61 10.24
N SER A 221 -19.42 -5.68 9.45
CA SER A 221 -19.96 -6.99 9.79
C SER A 221 -19.26 -7.61 11.01
N GLN A 222 -17.94 -7.55 11.05
CA GLN A 222 -17.11 -8.10 12.14
C GLN A 222 -17.34 -7.33 13.44
N ALA A 223 -17.28 -6.00 13.41
CA ALA A 223 -17.43 -5.13 14.57
C ALA A 223 -18.83 -5.21 15.22
N ARG A 224 -19.85 -5.61 14.46
CA ARG A 224 -21.23 -5.80 14.98
C ARG A 224 -21.48 -7.20 15.55
N ARG A 225 -20.93 -8.23 14.92
CA ARG A 225 -21.28 -9.64 15.24
C ARG A 225 -20.30 -10.30 16.20
N GLY A 226 -19.07 -9.77 16.29
CA GLY A 226 -17.97 -10.44 16.97
C GLY A 226 -17.62 -11.78 16.31
N SER A 227 -16.47 -12.35 16.67
CA SER A 227 -16.16 -13.73 16.31
C SER A 227 -17.03 -14.70 17.14
N LEU A 228 -17.51 -15.80 16.54
CA LEU A 228 -18.12 -16.91 17.28
C LEU A 228 -17.21 -17.46 18.42
N ALA A 229 -15.90 -17.18 18.36
CA ALA A 229 -14.93 -17.54 19.38
C ALA A 229 -14.94 -16.61 20.63
N SER A 230 -15.40 -15.34 20.52
CA SER A 230 -15.50 -14.43 21.67
C SER A 230 -16.74 -14.75 22.53
N TRP A 231 -17.85 -15.17 21.90
CA TRP A 231 -19.07 -15.62 22.57
C TRP A 231 -18.86 -16.80 23.54
N ARG A 232 -17.87 -17.66 23.28
CA ARG A 232 -17.52 -18.80 24.15
C ARG A 232 -16.59 -18.47 25.32
N ARG A 233 -15.86 -17.33 25.27
CA ARG A 233 -14.93 -16.91 26.33
C ARG A 233 -15.61 -16.12 27.46
N GLY A 234 -16.78 -15.53 27.23
CA GLY A 234 -17.54 -14.78 28.23
C GLY A 234 -18.52 -15.59 29.10
N ARG A 235 -18.51 -16.94 29.01
CA ARG A 235 -19.39 -17.85 29.77
C ARG A 235 -18.63 -18.78 30.74
N LYS A 236 -17.50 -18.35 31.28
CA LYS A 236 -16.82 -19.06 32.37
C LYS A 236 -16.84 -18.22 33.65
#